data_AF-A0A837G4N3-F1
#
_entry.id   AF-A0A837G4N3-F1
#
_cell.length_a   1.000
_cell.length_b   1.000
_cell.length_c   1.000
_cell.angle_alpha   90.00
_cell.angle_beta   90.00
_cell.angle_gamma   90.00
#
_symmetry.space_group_name_H-M   'P 1'
#
loop_
_entity.id
_entity.type
_entity.pdbx_description
1 polymer ?
#
loop_
_entity_poly.entity_id
_entity_poly.type
_entity_poly.pdbx_seq_one_letter_code
_entity_poly.pdbx_strand_id
1 'polypeptide(L)' 'MTNRKALSSNKAGNTLFQVIETDEDGNVLSVSYEVCSPGGSVLNTFSSLHEAEAFLESLNPPERPRPSYGMGM' A
#
# COMPACT_ATOMS: atom_id res chain seq x y z
N MET A 1 -19.73 -6.68 9.16
CA MET A 1 -18.58 -7.57 8.90
C MET A 1 -17.48 -6.76 8.22
N THR A 2 -16.21 -7.12 8.40
CA THR A 2 -15.09 -6.39 7.80
C THR A 2 -14.22 -7.33 6.99
N ASN A 3 -14.10 -7.09 5.69
CA ASN A 3 -13.23 -7.84 4.79
C ASN A 3 -11.96 -7.05 4.53
N ARG A 4 -10.81 -7.62 4.90
CA ARG A 4 -9.51 -7.02 4.65
C ARG A 4 -8.77 -7.81 3.57
N LYS A 5 -8.45 -7.15 2.47
CA LYS A 5 -7.78 -7.74 1.30
C LYS A 5 -6.49 -7.00 1.00
N ALA A 6 -5.38 -7.72 0.90
CA ALA A 6 -4.13 -7.14 0.39
C ALA A 6 -4.28 -6.82 -1.10
N LEU A 7 -3.99 -5.57 -1.48
CA LEU A 7 -4.02 -5.11 -2.87
C LEU A 7 -2.64 -5.17 -3.52
N SER A 8 -1.65 -4.55 -2.87
CA SER A 8 -0.32 -4.38 -3.42
C SER A 8 0.71 -4.21 -2.32
N SER A 9 1.99 -4.40 -2.63
CA SER A 9 3.09 -4.19 -1.72
C SER A 9 4.28 -3.54 -2.43
N ASN A 10 5.02 -2.71 -1.71
CA ASN A 10 6.10 -1.90 -2.24
C ASN A 10 7.47 -2.54 -2.01
N LYS A 11 8.53 -1.97 -2.60
CA LYS A 11 9.91 -2.46 -2.45
C LYS A 11 10.46 -2.28 -1.03
N ALA A 12 9.87 -1.40 -0.23
CA ALA A 12 10.20 -1.22 1.20
C ALA A 12 9.60 -2.33 2.09
N GLY A 13 8.73 -3.19 1.55
CA GLY A 13 8.00 -4.22 2.31
C GLY A 13 6.68 -3.73 2.92
N ASN A 14 6.23 -2.52 2.59
CA ASN A 14 4.94 -2.02 3.01
C ASN A 14 3.84 -2.65 2.15
N THR A 15 2.68 -2.92 2.76
CA THR A 15 1.55 -3.55 2.07
C THR A 15 0.32 -2.66 2.17
N LEU A 16 -0.33 -2.42 1.04
CA LEU A 16 -1.61 -1.76 0.94
C LEU A 16 -2.73 -2.79 1.06
N PHE A 17 -3.65 -2.54 1.99
CA PHE A 17 -4.85 -3.33 2.22
C PHE A 17 -6.09 -2.51 1.87
N GLN A 18 -7.04 -3.12 1.20
CA GLN A 18 -8.40 -2.65 1.09
C GLN A 18 -9.21 -3.23 2.25
N VAL A 19 -9.89 -2.36 2.98
CA VAL A 19 -10.82 -2.73 4.04
C VAL A 19 -12.21 -2.37 3.56
N ILE A 20 -13.05 -3.39 3.37
CA ILE A 20 -14.44 -3.25 2.97
C ILE A 20 -15.28 -3.60 4.19
N GLU A 21 -16.04 -2.62 4.68
CA GLU A 21 -17.04 -2.84 5.70
C GLU A 21 -18.37 -3.14 5.02
N THR A 22 -18.98 -4.25 5.40
CA THR A 22 -20.30 -4.66 4.91
C THR A 22 -21.28 -4.82 6.06
N ASP A 23 -22.55 -4.54 5.79
CA ASP A 23 -23.65 -4.78 6.70
C ASP A 23 -23.98 -6.29 6.83
N GLU A 24 -24.95 -6.65 7.65
CA GLU A 24 -25.38 -8.04 7.86
C GLU A 24 -25.99 -8.64 6.58
N ASP A 25 -26.59 -7.80 5.73
CA ASP A 25 -27.09 -8.16 4.39
C ASP A 25 -25.98 -8.28 3.31
N GLY A 26 -24.72 -7.99 3.67
CA GLY A 26 -23.59 -8.02 2.72
C GLY A 26 -23.47 -6.76 1.84
N ASN A 27 -24.27 -5.73 2.10
CA ASN A 27 -24.17 -4.44 1.44
C ASN A 27 -22.91 -3.70 1.89
N VAL A 28 -22.17 -3.10 0.96
CA VAL A 28 -20.97 -2.30 1.28
C VAL A 28 -21.39 -1.02 1.98
N LEU A 29 -20.94 -0.86 3.22
CA LEU A 29 -21.12 0.34 4.03
C LEU A 29 -19.99 1.35 3.78
N SER A 30 -18.75 0.85 3.74
CA SER A 30 -17.57 1.70 3.61
C SER A 30 -16.43 0.95 2.93
N VAL A 31 -15.59 1.69 2.21
CA VAL A 31 -14.34 1.20 1.64
C VAL A 31 -13.23 2.14 2.09
N SER A 32 -12.24 1.59 2.76
CA SER A 32 -11.04 2.28 3.19
C SER A 32 -9.79 1.50 2.79
N TYR A 33 -8.65 2.19 2.81
CA TYR A 33 -7.39 1.70 2.29
C TYR A 33 -6.31 1.92 3.34
N GLU A 34 -5.78 0.84 3.89
CA GLU A 34 -4.77 0.88 4.95
C GLU A 34 -3.40 0.52 4.39
N VAL A 35 -2.43 1.42 4.56
CA VAL A 35 -1.02 1.11 4.28
C VAL A 35 -0.39 0.59 5.56
N CYS A 36 0.15 -0.62 5.53
CA CYS A 36 0.83 -1.24 6.65
C CYS A 36 2.33 -1.35 6.40
N SER A 37 3.10 -1.16 7.45
CA SER A 37 4.53 -1.46 7.49
C SER A 37 4.79 -2.97 7.35
N PRO A 38 6.00 -3.38 6.95
CA PRO A 38 6.44 -4.79 6.99
C PRO A 38 6.35 -5.41 8.38
N GLY A 39 6.39 -4.60 9.44
CA GLY A 39 6.17 -5.04 10.82
C GLY A 39 4.71 -5.31 11.21
N GLY A 40 3.77 -5.12 10.28
CA GLY A 40 2.33 -5.35 10.51
C GLY A 40 1.58 -4.15 11.11
N SER A 41 2.25 -3.05 11.43
CA SER A 41 1.62 -1.83 11.94
C SER A 41 0.95 -1.03 10.82
N VAL A 42 -0.26 -0.52 11.05
CA VAL A 42 -0.92 0.43 10.15
C VAL A 42 -0.16 1.76 10.23
N LEU A 43 0.32 2.22 9.08
CA LEU A 43 0.99 3.51 8.94
C LEU A 43 -0.02 4.63 8.73
N ASN A 44 -0.97 4.43 7.82
CA ASN A 44 -1.98 5.41 7.50
C ASN A 44 -3.20 4.76 6.83
N THR A 45 -4.33 5.46 6.86
CA THR A 45 -5.62 5.00 6.31
C THR A 45 -6.20 6.07 5.41
N PHE A 46 -6.69 5.68 4.24
CA PHE A 46 -7.21 6.57 3.22
C PHE A 46 -8.60 6.12 2.77
N SER A 47 -9.41 7.05 2.31
CA SER A 47 -10.70 6.75 1.67
C SER A 47 -10.57 6.56 0.16
N SER A 48 -9.43 6.94 -0.43
CA SER A 48 -9.14 6.85 -1.86
C SER A 48 -8.01 5.88 -2.14
N LEU A 49 -8.21 4.95 -3.08
CA LEU A 49 -7.17 4.03 -3.54
C LEU A 49 -5.94 4.80 -4.04
N HIS A 50 -6.17 5.82 -4.86
CA HIS A 50 -5.11 6.59 -5.50
C HIS A 50 -4.20 7.30 -4.49
N GLU A 51 -4.78 7.86 -3.42
CA GLU A 51 -3.99 8.49 -2.34
C GLU A 51 -3.18 7.45 -1.57
N ALA A 52 -3.77 6.28 -1.31
CA ALA A 52 -3.09 5.19 -0.62
C ALA A 52 -1.92 4.63 -1.45
N GLU A 53 -2.10 4.50 -2.77
CA GLU A 53 -1.04 4.09 -3.70
C GLU A 53 0.07 5.14 -3.77
N ALA A 54 -0.27 6.42 -3.91
CA ALA A 54 0.72 7.50 -3.92
C ALA A 54 1.54 7.55 -2.62
N PHE A 55 0.89 7.34 -1.47
CA PHE A 55 1.57 7.23 -0.18
C PHE A 55 2.46 5.97 -0.11
N LEU A 56 1.96 4.83 -0.56
CA LEU A 56 2.73 3.59 -0.64
C LEU A 56 3.98 3.75 -1.51
N GLU A 57 3.86 4.43 -2.65
CA GLU A 57 4.97 4.75 -3.55
C GLU A 57 5.95 5.74 -2.94
N SER A 58 5.47 6.76 -2.25
CA SER A 58 6.29 7.73 -1.50
C SER A 58 7.19 7.06 -0.46
N LEU A 59 6.79 5.90 0.07
CA LEU A 59 7.58 5.14 1.03
C LEU A 59 8.60 4.20 0.38
N ASN A 60 8.61 4.07 -0.95
CA ASN A 60 9.65 3.31 -1.60
C ASN A 60 11.01 4.00 -1.40
N PRO A 61 12.07 3.24 -1.08
CA PRO A 61 13.41 3.80 -1.09
C PRO A 61 13.70 4.36 -2.48
N PRO A 62 14.37 5.52 -2.58
CA PRO A 62 14.80 6.03 -3.87
C PRO A 62 15.59 4.92 -4.56
N GLU A 63 15.26 4.61 -5.81
CA GLU A 63 16.06 3.70 -6.60
C GLU A 63 17.48 4.25 -6.60
N ARG A 64 18.39 3.55 -5.88
CA ARG A 64 19.80 3.92 -5.91
C ARG A 64 20.19 4.02 -7.37
N PRO A 65 20.83 5.11 -7.82
CA PRO A 65 21.32 5.19 -9.18
C PRO A 65 22.18 3.95 -9.38
N ARG A 66 21.75 3.09 -10.32
CA ARG A 66 22.55 1.92 -10.69
C ARG A 66 23.92 2.47 -11.06
N PRO A 67 25.04 1.95 -10.50
CA PRO A 67 26.34 2.35 -10.98
C PRO A 67 26.35 2.08 -12.48
N SER A 68 26.53 3.12 -13.29
CA SER A 68 26.79 3.00 -14.71
C SER A 68 28.09 2.21 -14.85
N TYR A 69 27.98 0.88 -14.91
CA TYR A 69 29.02 0.02 -15.45
C TYR A 69 29.10 0.32 -16.94
N GLY A 70 29.83 1.39 -17.27
CA GLY A 70 29.84 1.95 -18.60
C GLY A 70 30.89 3.03 -18.74
N MET A 71 32.17 2.65 -18.63
CA MET A 71 33.19 3.02 -19.62
C MET A 71 34.44 2.23 -19.28
N GLY A 72 34.59 1.09 -19.96
CA GLY A 72 35.92 0.59 -20.22
C GLY A 72 36.65 1.61 -21.07
N MET A 73 37.78 2.09 -20.56
CA MET A 73 38.93 2.54 -21.34
C MET A 73 40.16 1.92 -20.71
#